data_AF-A0A9D8ZES7-F1
#
_entry.id   AF-A0A9D8ZES7-F1
#
_cell.length_a   1.000
_cell.length_b   1.000
_cell.length_c   1.000
_cell.angle_alpha   90.00
_cell.angle_beta   90.00
_cell.angle_gamma   90.00
#
_symmetry.space_group_name_H-M   'P 1'
#
loop_
_entity.id
_entity.type
_entity.pdbx_description
1 polymer ?
#
loop_
_entity_poly.entity_id
_entity_poly.type
_entity_poly.pdbx_seq_one_letter_code
_entity_poly.pdbx_strand_id
1 'polypeptide(L)'
;MATTITKHERNLSAIIHASMFSKYFIPFGNFILPLILWTANKKEHAFVDYNGKQALNFQISMLLYSIVAGLVTIPFFIGFWPDLFDWNFFGFHGLSDLNNLNIHIDSDDFRFGRLIWPVGISGFLQVALAVVNIVFTILATIRTNEGEYFKYPFTIKFIK
;
A
#
# COMPACT_ATOMS: atom_id res chain seq x y z
N MET A 1 -8.93 -38.17 -14.59
CA MET A 1 -8.22 -38.13 -13.28
C MET A 1 -8.40 -36.73 -12.72
N ALA A 2 -9.07 -36.57 -11.57
CA ALA A 2 -8.98 -35.31 -10.84
C ALA A 2 -7.53 -35.19 -10.35
N THR A 3 -6.77 -34.22 -10.87
CA THR A 3 -5.40 -33.96 -10.42
C THR A 3 -5.49 -33.45 -8.98
N THR A 4 -5.16 -34.32 -8.02
CA THR A 4 -5.12 -33.95 -6.60
C THR A 4 -3.96 -32.98 -6.38
N ILE A 5 -4.27 -31.77 -5.90
CA ILE A 5 -3.25 -30.74 -5.61
C ILE A 5 -2.31 -31.26 -4.52
N THR A 6 -1.01 -31.25 -4.81
CA THR A 6 -0.01 -31.79 -3.90
C THR A 6 0.26 -30.85 -2.72
N LYS A 7 0.76 -31.39 -1.60
CA LYS A 7 1.20 -30.58 -0.45
C LYS A 7 2.27 -29.55 -0.83
N HIS A 8 3.15 -29.91 -1.77
CA HIS A 8 4.18 -28.99 -2.28
C HIS A 8 3.56 -27.79 -2.98
N GLU A 9 2.62 -28.00 -3.90
CA GLU A 9 1.91 -26.93 -4.62
C GLU A 9 1.14 -26.01 -3.68
N ARG A 10 0.49 -26.57 -2.65
CA ARG A 10 -0.23 -25.83 -1.61
C ARG A 10 0.70 -24.92 -0.81
N ASN A 11 1.79 -25.49 -0.31
CA ASN A 11 2.78 -24.74 0.47
C ASN A 11 3.44 -23.66 -0.37
N LEU A 12 3.83 -23.98 -1.61
CA LEU A 12 4.46 -23.03 -2.51
C LEU A 12 3.51 -21.88 -2.86
N SER A 13 2.24 -22.17 -3.15
CA SER A 13 1.23 -21.14 -3.41
C SER A 13 0.99 -20.24 -2.20
N ALA A 14 0.93 -20.82 -1.00
CA ALA A 14 0.84 -20.06 0.24
C ALA A 14 2.07 -19.16 0.45
N ILE A 15 3.28 -19.67 0.18
CA ILE A 15 4.52 -18.88 0.27
C ILE A 15 4.52 -17.74 -0.75
N ILE A 16 4.03 -17.96 -1.98
CA ILE A 16 3.90 -16.89 -2.98
C ILE A 16 3.04 -15.75 -2.44
N HIS A 17 1.87 -16.04 -1.86
CA HIS A 17 1.01 -15.01 -1.26
C HIS A 17 1.67 -14.36 -0.04
N ALA A 18 2.23 -15.13 0.88
CA ALA A 18 2.91 -14.61 2.07
C ALA A 18 4.12 -13.74 1.73
N SER A 19 4.84 -14.08 0.66
CA SER A 19 6.02 -13.34 0.20
C SER A 19 5.70 -11.92 -0.27
N MET A 20 4.41 -11.60 -0.50
CA MET A 20 3.96 -10.23 -0.75
C MET A 20 4.21 -9.29 0.44
N PHE A 21 4.40 -9.81 1.66
CA PHE A 21 4.78 -8.98 2.81
C PHE A 21 6.25 -8.53 2.80
N SER A 22 7.07 -9.04 1.88
CA SER A 22 8.48 -8.63 1.79
C SER A 22 8.69 -7.14 1.46
N LYS A 23 7.66 -6.43 0.98
CA LYS A 23 7.70 -4.96 0.84
C LYS A 23 8.09 -4.20 2.11
N TYR A 24 7.87 -4.79 3.28
CA TYR A 24 8.23 -4.16 4.56
C TYR A 24 9.74 -4.19 4.85
N PHE A 25 10.50 -5.01 4.11
CA PHE A 25 11.94 -5.15 4.28
C PHE A 25 12.71 -4.70 3.04
N ILE A 26 12.15 -4.94 1.86
CA ILE A 26 12.78 -4.69 0.57
C ILE A 26 11.84 -3.84 -0.28
N PRO A 27 12.27 -2.68 -0.80
CA PRO A 27 11.48 -1.91 -1.75
C PRO A 27 11.00 -2.78 -2.92
N PHE A 28 9.70 -2.72 -3.25
CA PHE A 28 9.06 -3.56 -4.27
C PHE A 28 9.15 -5.09 -4.04
N GLY A 29 9.55 -5.53 -2.85
CA GLY A 29 9.63 -6.95 -2.51
C GLY A 29 8.31 -7.69 -2.75
N ASN A 30 7.18 -7.03 -2.52
CA ASN A 30 5.84 -7.57 -2.76
C ASN A 30 5.54 -7.96 -4.21
N PHE A 31 6.38 -7.56 -5.16
CA PHE A 31 6.33 -7.98 -6.55
C PHE A 31 7.46 -8.96 -6.86
N ILE A 32 8.68 -8.60 -6.46
CA ILE A 32 9.90 -9.31 -6.83
C ILE A 32 9.87 -10.75 -6.31
N LEU A 33 9.59 -10.96 -5.02
CA LEU A 33 9.61 -12.29 -4.42
C LEU A 33 8.51 -13.22 -4.98
N PRO A 34 7.23 -12.81 -5.02
CA PRO A 34 6.18 -13.61 -5.65
C PRO A 34 6.48 -13.91 -7.13
N LEU A 35 7.06 -12.96 -7.87
CA LEU A 35 7.41 -13.13 -9.28
C LEU A 35 8.50 -14.19 -9.46
N ILE A 36 9.58 -14.15 -8.67
CA ILE A 36 10.65 -15.15 -8.70
C ILE A 36 10.07 -16.54 -8.38
N LEU A 37 9.33 -16.66 -7.28
CA LEU A 37 8.74 -17.93 -6.84
C LEU A 37 7.74 -18.50 -7.86
N TRP A 38 6.88 -17.65 -8.41
CA TRP A 38 5.93 -18.06 -9.45
C TRP A 38 6.64 -18.46 -10.74
N THR A 39 7.52 -17.62 -11.27
CA THR A 39 8.18 -17.89 -12.57
C THR A 39 9.06 -19.15 -12.55
N ALA A 40 9.68 -19.46 -11.41
CA ALA A 40 10.47 -20.68 -11.25
C ALA A 40 9.62 -21.97 -11.32
N ASN A 41 8.34 -21.91 -10.95
CA ASN A 41 7.52 -23.12 -10.75
C ASN A 41 6.26 -23.19 -11.64
N LYS A 42 5.90 -22.10 -12.35
CA LYS A 42 4.64 -21.98 -13.11
C LYS A 42 4.46 -22.99 -14.24
N LYS A 43 5.55 -23.55 -14.79
CA LYS A 43 5.49 -24.49 -15.91
C LYS A 43 5.11 -25.90 -15.46
N GLU A 44 5.38 -26.24 -14.21
CA GLU A 44 5.22 -27.59 -13.68
C GLU A 44 3.86 -27.76 -12.98
N HIS A 45 3.34 -26.68 -12.40
CA HIS A 45 2.19 -26.72 -11.49
C HIS A 45 1.11 -25.71 -11.88
N ALA A 46 -0.02 -26.19 -12.42
CA ALA A 46 -1.14 -25.33 -12.83
C ALA A 46 -1.77 -24.58 -11.64
N PHE A 47 -1.82 -25.19 -10.45
CA PHE A 47 -2.30 -24.53 -9.23
C PHE A 47 -1.40 -23.36 -8.80
N VAL A 48 -0.08 -23.54 -8.92
CA VAL A 48 0.91 -22.51 -8.61
C VAL A 48 0.88 -21.39 -9.66
N ASP A 49 0.70 -21.73 -10.95
CA ASP A 49 0.55 -20.72 -12.01
C ASP A 49 -0.66 -19.81 -11.76
N TYR A 50 -1.81 -20.41 -11.45
CA TYR A 50 -3.01 -19.67 -11.09
C TYR A 50 -2.77 -18.74 -9.90
N ASN A 51 -2.20 -19.25 -8.80
CA ASN A 51 -2.02 -18.47 -7.58
C ASN A 51 -0.98 -17.36 -7.74
N GLY A 52 0.10 -17.60 -8.48
CA GLY A 52 1.10 -16.57 -8.79
C GLY A 52 0.51 -15.43 -9.62
N LYS A 53 -0.31 -15.74 -10.63
CA LYS A 53 -1.06 -14.71 -11.38
C LYS A 53 -2.01 -13.93 -10.48
N GLN A 54 -2.72 -14.60 -9.57
CA GLN A 54 -3.63 -13.93 -8.62
C GLN A 54 -2.87 -12.98 -7.68
N ALA A 55 -1.77 -13.44 -7.09
CA ALA A 55 -0.92 -12.65 -6.20
C ALA A 55 -0.39 -11.38 -6.91
N LEU A 56 0.20 -11.55 -8.08
CA LEU A 56 0.79 -10.43 -8.83
C LEU A 56 -0.26 -9.45 -9.34
N ASN A 57 -1.37 -9.94 -9.92
CA ASN A 57 -2.45 -9.07 -10.37
C ASN A 57 -3.03 -8.24 -9.21
N PHE A 58 -3.18 -8.85 -8.04
CA PHE A 58 -3.64 -8.15 -6.84
C PHE A 58 -2.67 -7.05 -6.39
N GLN A 59 -1.37 -7.35 -6.30
CA GLN A 59 -0.38 -6.35 -5.89
C GLN A 59 -0.29 -5.21 -6.91
N ILE A 60 -0.39 -5.49 -8.21
CA ILE A 60 -0.38 -4.46 -9.25
C ILE A 60 -1.63 -3.59 -9.13
N SER A 61 -2.79 -4.20 -8.88
CA SER A 61 -4.04 -3.47 -8.65
C SER A 61 -3.94 -2.55 -7.43
N MET A 62 -3.42 -3.06 -6.32
CA MET A 62 -3.26 -2.29 -5.08
C MET A 62 -2.26 -1.14 -5.24
N LEU A 63 -1.19 -1.34 -6.00
CA LEU A 63 -0.26 -0.27 -6.36
C LEU A 63 -0.93 0.79 -7.23
N LEU A 64 -1.70 0.37 -8.25
CA LEU A 64 -2.44 1.30 -9.09
C LEU A 64 -3.42 2.15 -8.28
N TYR A 65 -4.20 1.54 -7.40
CA TYR A 65 -5.12 2.26 -6.52
C TYR A 65 -4.39 3.24 -5.59
N SER A 66 -3.23 2.84 -5.06
CA SER A 66 -2.40 3.72 -4.22
C SER A 66 -1.82 4.89 -5.01
N ILE A 67 -1.37 4.67 -6.26
CA ILE A 67 -0.90 5.74 -7.13
C ILE A 67 -2.03 6.72 -7.44
N VAL A 68 -3.21 6.24 -7.83
CA VAL A 68 -4.36 7.09 -8.12
C VAL A 68 -4.76 7.93 -6.90
N ALA A 69 -4.83 7.31 -5.71
CA ALA A 69 -5.10 8.04 -4.46
C ALA A 69 -4.03 9.10 -4.15
N GLY A 70 -2.75 8.77 -4.38
CA GLY A 70 -1.64 9.72 -4.23
C GLY A 70 -1.72 10.90 -5.22
N LEU A 71 -2.01 10.63 -6.49
CA LEU A 71 -2.14 11.67 -7.52
C LEU A 71 -3.26 12.67 -7.20
N VAL A 72 -4.39 12.21 -6.64
CA VAL A 72 -5.48 13.08 -6.18
C VAL A 72 -5.01 14.06 -5.11
N THR A 73 -3.96 13.73 -4.35
CA THR A 73 -3.42 14.59 -3.29
C THR A 73 -2.46 15.66 -3.82
N ILE A 74 -1.89 15.50 -5.03
CA ILE A 74 -0.85 16.40 -5.57
C ILE A 74 -1.30 17.87 -5.68
N PRO A 75 -2.49 18.21 -6.21
CA PRO A 75 -2.92 19.61 -6.32
C PRO A 75 -2.98 20.33 -4.96
N PHE A 76 -3.38 19.59 -3.91
CA PHE A 76 -3.42 20.10 -2.54
C PHE A 76 -2.03 20.32 -1.97
N PHE A 77 -1.07 19.44 -2.32
CA PHE A 77 0.32 19.57 -1.91
C PHE A 77 1.01 20.77 -2.58
N ILE A 78 0.75 21.02 -3.87
CA ILE A 78 1.29 22.19 -4.59
C ILE A 78 0.78 23.50 -3.99
N GLY A 79 -0.52 23.57 -3.65
CA GLY A 79 -1.11 24.75 -2.99
C GLY A 79 -0.62 25.00 -1.57
N PHE A 80 0.05 24.01 -0.96
CA PHE A 80 0.66 24.07 0.38
C PHE A 80 2.19 24.22 0.34
N TRP A 81 2.82 23.89 -0.80
CA TRP A 81 4.27 23.96 -0.96
C TRP A 81 4.85 25.32 -0.54
N PRO A 82 4.29 26.48 -0.91
CA PRO A 82 4.81 27.78 -0.44
C PRO A 82 4.74 27.94 1.09
N ASP A 83 3.68 27.41 1.72
CA ASP A 83 3.48 27.50 3.17
C ASP A 83 4.47 26.59 3.95
N LEU A 84 4.95 25.48 3.36
CA LEU A 84 5.97 24.60 3.97
C LEU A 84 7.36 25.23 4.08
N PHE A 85 7.72 26.11 3.15
CA PHE A 85 9.02 26.79 3.12
C PHE A 85 8.97 28.17 3.78
N ASP A 86 7.80 28.60 4.24
CA ASP A 86 7.68 29.79 5.06
C ASP A 86 8.27 29.49 6.45
N TRP A 87 9.28 30.25 6.85
CA TRP A 87 9.90 30.15 8.18
C TRP A 87 8.91 30.47 9.31
N ASN A 88 7.78 31.12 9.00
CA ASN A 88 6.65 31.29 9.92
C ASN A 88 5.94 29.98 10.25
N PHE A 89 6.00 28.97 9.37
CA PHE A 89 5.38 27.65 9.61
C PHE A 89 5.99 26.91 10.81
N PHE A 90 7.28 27.12 11.07
CA PHE A 90 8.02 26.50 12.18
C PHE A 90 8.18 27.43 13.39
N GLY A 91 7.61 28.64 13.36
CA GLY A 91 7.60 29.57 14.50
C GLY A 91 8.95 30.21 14.83
N PHE A 92 9.89 30.33 13.87
CA PHE A 92 11.25 30.79 14.16
C PHE A 92 11.42 32.31 14.37
N HIS A 93 10.36 33.12 14.27
CA HIS A 93 10.45 34.58 14.49
C HIS A 93 10.51 35.01 15.97
N GLY A 94 10.21 34.13 16.93
CA GLY A 94 10.13 34.50 18.36
C GLY A 94 11.47 34.62 19.10
N LEU A 95 12.61 34.39 18.44
CA LEU A 95 13.93 34.33 19.10
C LEU A 95 14.69 35.67 19.15
N SER A 96 14.21 36.70 18.46
CA SER A 96 14.91 38.00 18.38
C SER A 96 14.47 39.04 19.42
N ASP A 97 13.29 38.88 20.06
CA ASP A 97 12.71 39.85 21.01
C ASP A 97 12.31 39.19 22.33
N LEU A 98 13.29 38.71 23.10
CA LEU A 98 13.07 38.12 24.44
C LEU A 98 12.94 39.16 25.57
N ASN A 99 12.93 40.46 25.27
CA ASN A 99 12.94 41.51 26.30
C ASN A 99 11.55 42.07 26.67
N ASN A 100 10.48 41.75 25.94
CA ASN A 100 9.12 42.18 26.29
C ASN A 100 8.06 41.19 25.75
N LEU A 101 7.72 40.17 26.54
CA LEU A 101 6.75 39.14 26.16
C LEU A 101 5.31 39.66 26.23
N ASN A 102 4.74 40.03 25.08
CA ASN A 102 3.30 40.18 24.89
C ASN A 102 2.83 39.08 23.92
N ILE A 103 2.24 38.01 24.45
CA ILE A 103 1.78 36.87 23.65
C ILE A 103 0.31 37.11 23.26
N HIS A 104 0.09 37.51 22.01
CA HIS A 104 -1.23 37.56 21.38
C HIS A 104 -1.40 36.29 20.54
N ILE A 105 -2.38 35.45 20.86
CA ILE A 105 -2.69 34.24 20.10
C ILE A 105 -4.00 34.49 19.38
N ASP A 106 -3.92 34.77 18.08
CA ASP A 106 -5.09 34.95 17.22
C ASP A 106 -5.62 33.59 16.75
N SER A 107 -6.94 33.44 16.65
CA SER A 107 -7.55 32.21 16.12
C SER A 107 -7.32 32.03 14.62
N ASP A 108 -6.98 33.12 13.92
CA ASP A 108 -6.72 33.15 12.48
C ASP A 108 -5.35 32.53 12.10
N ASP A 109 -4.44 32.36 13.07
CA ASP A 109 -3.15 31.67 12.90
C ASP A 109 -3.33 30.16 12.65
N PHE A 110 -4.52 29.59 12.89
CA PHE A 110 -4.85 28.21 12.54
C PHE A 110 -5.14 28.04 11.03
N ARG A 111 -4.17 28.40 10.19
CA ARG A 111 -4.14 28.15 8.74
C ARG A 111 -4.19 26.64 8.38
N PHE A 112 -4.13 25.75 9.38
CA PHE A 112 -4.21 24.30 9.26
C PHE A 112 -5.54 23.78 8.65
N GLY A 113 -6.63 24.54 8.72
CA GLY A 113 -7.95 24.08 8.27
C GLY A 113 -8.04 23.65 6.81
N ARG A 114 -7.21 24.22 5.91
CA ARG A 114 -7.25 23.91 4.47
C ARG A 114 -6.56 22.59 4.08
N LEU A 115 -5.61 22.11 4.90
CA LEU A 115 -4.78 20.94 4.59
C LEU A 115 -5.22 19.66 5.30
N ILE A 116 -5.80 19.79 6.50
CA ILE A 116 -6.20 18.65 7.34
C ILE A 116 -7.20 17.74 6.61
N TRP A 117 -8.14 18.33 5.86
CA TRP A 117 -9.16 17.57 5.12
C TRP A 117 -8.60 16.70 3.99
N PRO A 118 -7.87 17.23 2.99
CA PRO A 118 -7.34 16.41 1.90
C PRO A 118 -6.29 15.40 2.36
N VAL A 119 -5.38 15.78 3.27
CA VAL A 119 -4.36 14.87 3.82
C VAL A 119 -4.98 13.82 4.73
N GLY A 120 -5.98 14.19 5.53
CA GLY A 120 -6.72 13.27 6.39
C GLY A 120 -7.53 12.24 5.60
N ILE A 121 -8.27 12.69 4.57
CA ILE A 121 -9.08 11.82 3.71
C ILE A 121 -8.19 10.88 2.89
N SER A 122 -7.13 11.41 2.25
CA SER A 122 -6.23 10.58 1.44
C SER A 122 -5.41 9.61 2.29
N GLY A 123 -4.94 10.05 3.47
CA GLY A 123 -4.28 9.20 4.45
C GLY A 123 -5.19 8.07 4.95
N PHE A 124 -6.44 8.39 5.29
CA PHE A 124 -7.43 7.39 5.69
C PHE A 124 -7.69 6.36 4.58
N LEU A 125 -7.84 6.83 3.34
CA LEU A 125 -8.01 5.95 2.17
C LEU A 125 -6.80 5.03 1.98
N GLN A 126 -5.57 5.55 2.14
CA GLN A 126 -4.35 4.76 2.00
C GLN A 126 -4.23 3.69 3.10
N VAL A 127 -4.63 4.02 4.33
CA VAL A 127 -4.71 3.05 5.43
C VAL A 127 -5.77 1.98 5.14
N ALA A 128 -6.94 2.36 4.62
CA ALA A 128 -7.97 1.40 4.23
C ALA A 128 -7.47 0.44 3.14
N LEU A 129 -6.78 0.94 2.11
CA LEU A 129 -6.13 0.10 1.10
C LEU A 129 -5.07 -0.83 1.70
N ALA A 130 -4.28 -0.36 2.67
CA ALA A 130 -3.29 -1.19 3.35
C ALA A 130 -3.93 -2.32 4.16
N VAL A 131 -5.01 -2.04 4.90
CA VAL A 131 -5.79 -3.05 5.63
C VAL A 131 -6.36 -4.08 4.67
N VAL A 132 -6.99 -3.65 3.58
CA VAL A 132 -7.51 -4.52 2.52
C VAL A 132 -6.40 -5.42 1.95
N ASN A 133 -5.22 -4.85 1.67
CA ASN A 133 -4.06 -5.59 1.16
C ASN A 133 -3.61 -6.68 2.15
N ILE A 134 -3.49 -6.34 3.44
CA ILE A 134 -3.07 -7.27 4.50
C ILE A 134 -4.10 -8.40 4.66
N VAL A 135 -5.37 -8.05 4.84
CA VAL A 135 -6.45 -9.03 5.10
C VAL A 135 -6.54 -10.04 3.96
N PHE A 136 -6.60 -9.59 2.71
CA PHE A 136 -6.72 -10.53 1.59
C PHE A 136 -5.46 -11.34 1.35
N THR A 137 -4.27 -10.79 1.61
CA THR A 137 -3.02 -11.56 1.52
C THR A 137 -2.99 -12.71 2.53
N ILE A 138 -3.43 -12.47 3.78
CA ILE A 138 -3.53 -13.50 4.81
C ILE A 138 -4.57 -14.56 4.41
N LEU A 139 -5.77 -14.13 3.99
CA LEU A 139 -6.83 -15.06 3.57
C LEU A 139 -6.39 -15.93 2.39
N ALA A 140 -5.71 -15.36 1.40
CA ALA A 140 -5.18 -16.11 0.28
C ALA A 140 -4.10 -17.11 0.71
N THR A 141 -3.20 -16.69 1.61
CA THR A 141 -2.15 -17.57 2.15
C THR A 141 -2.77 -18.80 2.83
N ILE A 142 -3.79 -18.61 3.67
CA ILE A 142 -4.46 -19.70 4.39
C ILE A 142 -5.22 -20.61 3.43
N ARG A 143 -6.10 -20.05 2.59
CA ARG A 143 -6.96 -20.87 1.71
C ARG A 143 -6.17 -21.63 0.65
N THR A 144 -5.07 -21.06 0.15
CA THR A 144 -4.20 -21.78 -0.79
C THR A 144 -3.36 -22.85 -0.10
N ASN A 145 -3.02 -22.65 1.17
CA ASN A 145 -2.44 -23.72 1.98
C ASN A 145 -3.41 -24.88 2.18
N GLU A 146 -4.72 -24.65 2.19
CA GLU A 146 -5.77 -25.67 2.22
C GLU A 146 -6.00 -26.35 0.85
N GLY A 147 -5.42 -25.80 -0.22
CA GLY A 147 -5.58 -26.28 -1.59
C GLY A 147 -6.78 -25.67 -2.32
N GLU A 148 -7.34 -24.59 -1.80
CA GLU A 148 -8.43 -23.87 -2.46
C GLU A 148 -7.91 -22.84 -3.45
N TYR A 149 -8.66 -22.66 -4.54
CA TYR A 149 -8.42 -21.59 -5.50
C TYR A 149 -8.91 -20.26 -4.91
N PHE A 150 -7.98 -19.42 -4.47
CA PHE A 150 -8.31 -18.09 -3.98
C PHE A 150 -8.43 -17.10 -5.13
N LYS A 151 -9.48 -16.28 -5.13
CA LYS A 151 -9.64 -15.16 -6.07
C LYS A 151 -9.70 -13.86 -5.28
N TYR A 152 -8.74 -12.98 -5.52
CA TYR A 152 -8.74 -11.67 -4.87
C TYR A 152 -9.91 -10.81 -5.38
N PRO A 153 -10.71 -10.22 -4.48
CA PRO A 153 -11.65 -9.19 -4.87
C PRO A 153 -10.90 -7.90 -5.23
N PHE A 154 -11.54 -7.04 -6.03
CA PHE A 154 -10.98 -5.77 -6.49
C PHE A 154 -9.69 -5.88 -7.32
N THR A 155 -9.39 -7.07 -7.87
CA THR A 155 -8.22 -7.31 -8.71
C THR A 155 -8.52 -7.11 -10.20
N ILE A 156 -7.68 -6.32 -10.86
CA ILE A 156 -7.62 -6.16 -12.30
C ILE A 156 -6.67 -7.23 -12.87
N LYS A 157 -7.07 -7.91 -13.94
CA LYS A 157 -6.29 -9.00 -14.56
C LYS A 157 -5.30 -8.45 -15.59
N PHE A 158 -4.09 -8.13 -15.15
CA PHE A 158 -2.98 -7.72 -16.04
C PHE A 158 -2.31 -8.92 -16.70
N ILE A 159 -2.10 -9.98 -15.93
CA ILE A 159 -1.50 -11.24 -16.36
C ILE A 159 -2.63 -12.27 -16.57
N LYS A 160 -2.67 -12.86 -17.77
CA LYS A 160 -3.63 -13.90 -18.17
C LYS A 160 -3.06 -15.30 -17.98
#